data_AF-A0A0B0CUW1-F1
#
_entry.id   AF-A0A0B0CUW1-F1
#
_cell.length_a   1.000
_cell.length_b   1.000
_cell.length_c   1.000
_cell.angle_alpha   90.00
_cell.angle_beta   90.00
_cell.angle_gamma   90.00
#
_symmetry.space_group_name_H-M   'P 1'
#
loop_
_entity.id
_entity.type
_entity.pdbx_description
1 polymer ?
#
loop_
_entity_poly.entity_id
_entity_poly.type
_entity_poly.pdbx_seq_one_letter_code
_entity_poly.pdbx_strand_id
1 'polypeptide(L)'
;RNTKPILKKVGVTCPKCKQGEVVERKSKKNRKFFGCERYPECDFISWDKPISRPCPKCESLLVEKKSKKGTQIQCTNCDYKEEPQS
;
A
#
# COMPACT_ATOMS: atom_id res chain seq x y z
N ARG A 1 12.32 22.86 -18.19
CA ARG A 1 11.78 21.48 -18.37
C ARG A 1 11.52 20.88 -16.98
N ASN A 2 10.27 20.88 -16.50
CA ASN A 2 9.93 20.28 -15.20
C ASN A 2 9.55 18.81 -15.40
N THR A 3 10.41 17.90 -14.95
CA THR A 3 10.10 16.46 -14.90
C THR A 3 8.99 16.27 -13.87
N LYS A 4 7.75 16.06 -14.34
CA LYS A 4 6.65 15.66 -13.46
C LYS A 4 7.12 14.44 -12.65
N PRO A 5 7.08 14.47 -11.30
CA PRO A 5 7.44 13.31 -10.52
C PRO A 5 6.49 12.19 -10.89
N ILE A 6 7.04 11.09 -11.42
CA ILE A 6 6.31 9.89 -11.76
C ILE A 6 5.85 9.29 -10.43
N LEU A 7 4.64 9.65 -9.99
CA LEU A 7 4.00 9.05 -8.84
C LEU A 7 3.72 7.60 -9.20
N LYS A 8 4.44 6.68 -8.54
CA LYS A 8 4.21 5.25 -8.72
C LYS A 8 2.91 4.90 -8.02
N LYS A 9 1.84 4.80 -8.80
CA LYS A 9 0.59 4.21 -8.35
C LYS A 9 0.85 2.78 -7.92
N VAL A 10 0.24 2.42 -6.81
CA VAL A 10 0.47 1.12 -6.17
C VAL A 10 -0.58 0.10 -6.63
N GLY A 11 -1.63 0.58 -7.31
CA GLY A 11 -2.75 -0.21 -7.81
C GLY A 11 -3.65 -0.74 -6.71
N VAL A 12 -3.57 -0.17 -5.52
CA VAL A 12 -4.36 -0.59 -4.35
C VAL A 12 -5.41 0.47 -4.08
N THR A 13 -6.67 0.06 -4.01
CA THR A 13 -7.77 0.90 -3.56
C THR A 13 -7.63 1.22 -2.07
N CYS A 14 -7.75 2.50 -1.70
CA CYS A 14 -7.64 2.94 -0.33
C CYS A 14 -8.68 2.24 0.55
N PRO A 15 -8.29 1.52 1.63
CA PRO A 15 -9.25 0.82 2.48
C PRO A 15 -10.15 1.76 3.28
N LYS A 16 -9.72 3.03 3.46
CA LYS A 16 -10.46 4.06 4.21
C LYS A 16 -11.62 4.64 3.39
N CYS A 17 -11.35 5.08 2.16
CA CYS A 17 -12.35 5.76 1.33
C CYS A 17 -12.91 4.89 0.19
N LYS A 18 -12.27 3.77 -0.16
CA LYS A 18 -12.61 2.86 -1.29
C LYS A 18 -12.72 3.52 -2.67
N GLN A 19 -12.53 4.83 -2.76
CA GLN A 19 -12.73 5.64 -3.97
C GLN A 19 -11.41 6.18 -4.54
N GLY A 20 -10.34 6.24 -3.75
CA GLY A 20 -9.03 6.71 -4.21
C GLY A 20 -7.99 5.60 -4.22
N GLU A 21 -6.98 5.72 -5.07
CA GLU A 21 -5.85 4.79 -5.10
C GLU A 21 -4.78 5.20 -4.08
N VAL A 22 -4.05 4.20 -3.59
CA VAL A 22 -2.85 4.38 -2.80
C VAL A 22 -1.68 4.63 -3.76
N VAL A 23 -0.89 5.66 -3.48
CA VAL A 23 0.28 6.06 -4.26
C VAL A 23 1.53 5.98 -3.39
N GLU A 24 2.62 5.49 -3.98
CA GLU A 24 3.94 5.48 -3.34
C GLU A 24 4.53 6.88 -3.46
N ARG A 25 4.68 7.55 -2.32
CA ARG A 25 5.35 8.84 -2.19
C ARG A 25 6.68 8.65 -1.47
N LYS A 26 7.62 9.56 -1.74
CA LYS A 26 8.91 9.60 -1.05
C LYS A 26 8.98 10.86 -0.21
N SER A 27 9.37 10.71 1.05
CA SER A 27 9.64 11.84 1.93
C SER A 27 11.00 12.48 1.58
N LYS A 28 11.28 13.69 2.08
CA LYS A 28 12.58 14.38 1.95
C LYS A 28 13.78 13.51 2.36
N LYS A 29 13.58 12.57 3.29
CA LYS A 29 14.61 11.60 3.73
C LYS A 29 14.66 10.31 2.88
N ASN A 30 14.12 10.32 1.66
CA ASN A 30 14.07 9.16 0.76
C ASN A 30 13.31 7.94 1.31
N ARG A 31 12.54 8.11 2.39
CA ARG A 31 11.69 7.07 2.96
C ARG A 31 10.39 6.99 2.15
N LYS A 32 10.07 5.80 1.65
CA LYS A 32 8.84 5.54 0.91
C LYS A 32 7.68 5.44 1.90
N PHE A 33 6.56 6.04 1.55
CA PHE A 33 5.31 5.93 2.29
C PHE A 33 4.16 5.83 1.29
N PHE A 34 3.10 5.18 1.70
CA PHE A 34 1.92 4.92 0.91
C PHE A 34 0.81 5.84 1.38
N GLY A 35 0.43 6.80 0.55
CA GLY A 35 -0.63 7.76 0.85
C GLY A 35 -1.78 7.61 -0.12
N CYS A 36 -3.01 7.95 0.29
CA CYS A 36 -4.10 8.06 -0.68
C CYS A 36 -3.85 9.24 -1.64
N GLU A 37 -4.20 9.07 -2.92
CA GLU A 37 -4.10 10.15 -3.92
C GLU A 37 -5.09 11.28 -3.65
N ARG A 38 -6.21 10.97 -2.98
CA ARG A 38 -7.33 11.88 -2.69
C ARG A 38 -7.11 12.80 -1.48
N TYR A 39 -5.89 12.98 -1.00
CA TYR A 39 -5.63 13.97 0.06
C TYR A 39 -6.05 15.38 -0.42
N PRO A 40 -6.85 16.18 0.33
CA PRO A 40 -7.20 16.09 1.76
C PRO A 40 -8.49 15.32 2.10
N GLU A 41 -9.23 14.78 1.13
CA GLU A 41 -10.44 13.97 1.41
C GLU A 41 -10.11 12.65 2.12
N CYS A 42 -8.86 12.19 2.03
CA CYS A 42 -8.42 10.95 2.67
C CYS A 42 -7.01 11.06 3.27
N ASP A 43 -6.95 11.18 4.60
CA ASP A 43 -5.73 11.11 5.44
C ASP A 43 -5.22 9.67 5.65
N PHE A 44 -5.35 8.80 4.65
CA PHE A 44 -4.77 7.46 4.72
C PHE A 44 -3.28 7.54 4.42
N ILE A 45 -2.45 7.21 5.41
CA ILE A 45 -1.00 7.10 5.30
C ILE A 45 -0.58 5.79 5.96
N SER A 46 0.22 4.99 5.24
CA SER A 46 0.78 3.75 5.74
C SER A 46 2.24 3.62 5.31
N TRP A 47 3.06 3.00 6.16
CA TRP A 47 4.45 2.68 5.84
C TRP A 47 4.56 1.41 5.01
N ASP A 48 3.66 0.47 5.26
CA ASP A 48 3.48 -0.75 4.48
C ASP A 48 2.34 -0.57 3.50
N LYS A 49 2.40 -1.28 2.37
CA LYS A 49 1.36 -1.14 1.35
C LYS A 49 0.15 -1.97 1.80
N PRO A 50 -1.00 -1.37 2.12
CA PRO A 50 -2.21 -2.16 2.35
C PRO A 50 -2.61 -2.85 1.04
N ILE A 51 -3.37 -3.93 1.13
CA ILE A 51 -3.96 -4.59 -0.04
C ILE A 51 -5.47 -4.39 0.07
N SER A 52 -6.12 -4.06 -1.05
CA SER A 52 -7.56 -3.91 -1.15
C SER A 52 -8.29 -5.27 -1.07
N ARG A 53 -7.53 -6.36 -0.98
CA ARG A 53 -8.02 -7.72 -0.82
C ARG A 53 -8.16 -8.03 0.68
N PRO A 54 -9.35 -8.44 1.15
CA PRO A 54 -9.50 -9.00 2.48
C PRO A 54 -8.84 -10.38 2.56
N CYS A 55 -8.39 -10.77 3.76
CA CYS A 55 -7.81 -12.09 3.96
C CYS A 55 -8.84 -13.20 3.72
N PRO A 56 -8.56 -14.24 2.92
CA PRO A 56 -9.51 -15.33 2.65
C PRO A 56 -9.79 -16.22 3.87
N LYS A 57 -8.98 -16.15 4.93
CA LYS A 57 -9.17 -16.94 6.16
C LYS A 57 -9.97 -16.23 7.25
N CYS A 58 -9.87 -14.91 7.34
CA CYS A 58 -10.40 -14.17 8.49
C CYS A 58 -10.93 -12.77 8.14
N GLU A 59 -11.09 -12.46 6.84
CA GLU A 59 -11.59 -11.19 6.30
C GLU A 59 -10.85 -9.93 6.77
N SER A 60 -9.71 -10.11 7.44
CA SER A 60 -8.91 -9.03 8.02
C SER A 60 -7.98 -8.40 6.98
N LEU A 61 -7.42 -7.25 7.31
CA LEU A 61 -6.62 -6.44 6.40
C LEU A 61 -5.28 -7.12 6.07
N LEU A 62 -4.94 -7.19 4.78
CA LEU A 62 -3.67 -7.70 4.29
C LEU A 62 -2.71 -6.54 4.05
N VAL A 63 -1.45 -6.73 4.46
CA VAL A 63 -0.37 -5.76 4.27
C VAL A 63 0.78 -6.40 3.50
N GLU A 64 1.28 -5.68 2.52
CA GLU A 64 2.45 -6.04 1.73
C GLU A 64 3.71 -5.45 2.39
N LYS A 65 4.57 -6.34 2.89
CA LYS A 65 5.91 -6.01 3.37
C LYS A 65 6.93 -6.24 2.27
N LYS A 66 7.72 -5.20 1.97
CA LYS A 66 8.90 -5.33 1.12
C LYS A 66 10.13 -5.60 1.98
N SER A 67 10.76 -6.76 1.81
CA SER A 67 12.02 -7.12 2.44
C SER A 67 13.12 -7.34 1.40
N LYS A 68 14.37 -7.50 1.85
CA LYS A 68 15.54 -7.75 0.99
C LYS A 68 15.38 -9.00 0.10
N LYS A 69 14.60 -10.00 0.54
CA LYS A 69 14.40 -11.28 -0.15
C LYS A 69 13.21 -11.32 -1.12
N GLY A 70 12.37 -10.29 -1.10
CA GLY A 70 11.13 -10.31 -1.88
C GLY A 70 10.04 -9.49 -1.22
N THR A 71 8.95 -9.35 -1.94
CA THR A 71 7.73 -8.76 -1.42
C THR A 71 6.90 -9.90 -0.81
N GLN A 72 6.35 -9.72 0.39
CA GLN A 72 5.52 -10.73 1.05
C GLN A 72 4.26 -10.08 1.59
N ILE A 73 3.12 -10.70 1.34
CA ILE A 73 1.81 -10.32 1.83
C ILE A 73 1.59 -11.06 3.15
N GLN A 74 1.22 -10.34 4.20
CA GLN A 74 0.91 -10.92 5.50
C GLN A 74 -0.41 -10.33 6.03
N CYS A 75 -1.23 -11.15 6.68
CA CYS A 75 -2.40 -10.67 7.41
C CYS A 75 -2.02 -10.13 8.79
N THR A 76 -2.71 -9.08 9.24
CA THR A 76 -2.52 -8.50 10.58
C THR A 76 -3.17 -9.32 11.69
N ASN A 77 -4.13 -10.19 11.36
CA ASN A 77 -4.95 -10.92 12.35
C ASN A 77 -4.77 -12.45 12.28
N CYS A 78 -4.10 -12.98 11.26
CA CYS A 78 -3.86 -14.42 11.14
C CYS A 78 -2.49 -14.71 10.51
N ASP A 79 -2.10 -15.99 10.52
CA ASP A 79 -0.86 -16.48 9.90
C ASP A 79 -0.89 -16.57 8.37
N TYR A 80 -1.87 -15.96 7.71
CA TYR A 80 -1.93 -15.93 6.25
C TYR A 80 -0.75 -15.14 5.68
N LYS A 81 0.02 -15.81 4.81
CA LYS A 81 1.19 -15.29 4.13
C LYS A 81 1.12 -15.69 2.67
N GLU A 82 1.32 -14.74 1.77
CA GLU A 82 1.28 -14.96 0.31
C GLU A 82 2.45 -14.22 -0.34
N GLU A 83 3.05 -14.81 -1.37
CA GLU A 83 4.03 -14.12 -2.20
C GLU A 83 3.26 -13.46 -3.36
N PRO A 84 3.44 -12.15 -3.61
CA PRO A 84 2.84 -11.52 -4.77
C PRO A 84 3.44 -12.17 -6.01
N GLN A 85 2.59 -12.86 -6.78
CA GLN A 85 2.98 -13.42 -8.07
C GLN A 85 3.51 -12.27 -8.94
N SER A 86 4.79 -12.36 -9.31
CA SER A 86 5.46 -11.42 -10.22
C SER A 86 5.06 -11.67 -11.67
#